data_AF-A0A0Q9RQ55-F1
#
_entry.id   AF-A0A0Q9RQ55-F1
#
_cell.length_a   1.000
_cell.length_b   1.000
_cell.length_c   1.000
_cell.angle_alpha   90.00
_cell.angle_beta   90.00
_cell.angle_gamma   90.00
#
_symmetry.space_group_name_H-M   'P 1'
#
loop_
_entity.id
_entity.type
_entity.pdbx_description
1 polymer ?
#
loop_
_entity_poly.entity_id
_entity_poly.type
_entity_poly.pdbx_seq_one_letter_code
_entity_poly.pdbx_strand_id
1 'polypeptide(L)'
;MQDLPTGSLTIGELARQTGLSPATLRMWEVRHGFPTARRLASGHRRYDPGTVERVRAVLNRQSAGVRLEAAIADVGELPRTPSVHATLRASHPQLTTQVLRKSTLVALSHAIEDEQLARADHPVLFGSFQREAHLRSSLARWEDLARTARATFAFAAGPISDLDGGRIAHVPLTEDAPMCREWALICDGTALPVALSAWELPGQDEVDEGSRRFEAMWTLDPVAVRTAARTCARLAADAGVQPATTLVDELAAPPRTDHGDLSAASRLFSRIVAYIEQAAHH
;
A
#
# COMPACT_ATOMS: atom_id res chain seq x y z
N MET A 1 -9.14 24.37 17.53
CA MET A 1 -10.16 23.87 16.60
C MET A 1 -9.49 22.77 15.79
N GLN A 2 -9.60 21.50 16.20
CA GLN A 2 -8.92 20.39 15.53
C GLN A 2 -9.78 19.90 14.38
N ASP A 3 -9.25 20.01 13.16
CA ASP A 3 -9.89 19.55 11.94
C ASP A 3 -10.18 18.05 12.00
N LEU A 4 -11.43 17.68 11.71
CA LEU A 4 -11.84 16.29 11.58
C LEU A 4 -11.41 15.79 10.21
N PRO A 5 -10.69 14.66 10.11
CA PRO A 5 -10.44 14.03 8.82
C PRO A 5 -11.80 13.68 8.19
N THR A 6 -11.99 14.09 6.94
CA THR A 6 -13.16 13.78 6.11
C THR A 6 -13.35 12.27 6.06
N GLY A 7 -14.33 11.72 6.79
CA GLY A 7 -14.65 10.29 6.80
C GLY A 7 -14.86 9.61 8.16
N SER A 8 -14.88 10.32 9.29
CA SER A 8 -15.04 9.68 10.61
C SER A 8 -16.37 8.90 10.76
N LEU A 9 -16.31 7.66 11.24
CA LEU A 9 -17.45 6.74 11.40
C LEU A 9 -18.19 6.95 12.73
N THR A 10 -19.51 6.83 12.71
CA THR A 10 -20.33 6.65 13.91
C THR A 10 -20.19 5.23 14.45
N ILE A 11 -20.59 5.01 15.71
CA ILE A 11 -20.59 3.66 16.27
C ILE A 11 -21.54 2.71 15.52
N GLY A 12 -22.62 3.24 14.94
CA GLY A 12 -23.57 2.47 14.14
C GLY A 12 -22.97 2.04 12.81
N GLU A 13 -22.24 2.93 12.14
CA GLU A 13 -21.49 2.58 10.92
C GLU A 13 -20.38 1.57 11.21
N LEU A 14 -19.62 1.75 12.29
CA LEU A 14 -18.58 0.80 12.70
C LEU A 14 -19.19 -0.59 12.97
N ALA A 15 -20.27 -0.66 13.75
CA ALA A 15 -21.00 -1.89 14.03
C ALA A 15 -21.47 -2.61 12.74
N ARG A 16 -22.08 -1.86 11.83
CA ARG A 16 -22.57 -2.39 10.54
C ARG A 16 -21.44 -2.97 9.71
N GLN A 17 -20.27 -2.32 9.69
CA GLN A 17 -19.13 -2.76 8.88
C GLN A 17 -18.36 -3.93 9.52
N THR A 18 -18.31 -4.03 10.84
CA THR A 18 -17.58 -5.11 11.53
C THR A 18 -18.45 -6.32 11.86
N GLY A 19 -19.77 -6.22 11.70
CA GLY A 19 -20.71 -7.28 12.09
C GLY A 19 -20.88 -7.42 13.61
N LEU A 20 -20.40 -6.46 14.40
CA LEU A 20 -20.56 -6.44 15.85
C LEU A 20 -21.71 -5.52 16.26
N SER A 21 -22.30 -5.78 17.42
CA SER A 21 -23.30 -4.86 17.98
C SER A 21 -22.62 -3.58 18.51
N PRO A 22 -23.27 -2.41 18.46
CA PRO A 22 -22.76 -1.20 19.12
C PRO A 22 -22.51 -1.39 20.62
N ALA A 23 -23.26 -2.27 21.28
CA ALA A 23 -23.07 -2.60 22.69
C ALA A 23 -21.76 -3.37 22.93
N THR A 24 -21.43 -4.33 22.07
CA THR A 24 -20.17 -5.09 22.12
C THR A 24 -18.98 -4.16 21.95
N LEU A 25 -19.03 -3.26 20.96
CA LEU A 25 -17.96 -2.28 20.72
C LEU A 25 -17.77 -1.32 21.91
N ARG A 26 -18.85 -0.86 22.55
CA ARG A 26 -18.77 -0.04 23.78
C ARG A 26 -18.16 -0.80 24.94
N MET A 27 -18.53 -2.08 25.09
CA MET A 27 -18.01 -2.92 26.15
C MET A 27 -16.50 -3.13 25.97
N TRP A 28 -16.05 -3.40 24.74
CA TRP A 28 -14.62 -3.51 24.46
C TRP A 28 -13.88 -2.19 24.73
N GLU A 29 -14.45 -1.05 24.32
CA GLU A 29 -13.86 0.29 24.56
C GLU A 29 -13.68 0.55 26.06
N VAL A 30 -14.69 0.24 26.89
CA VAL A 30 -14.65 0.47 28.34
C VAL A 30 -13.71 -0.49 29.05
N ARG A 31 -13.71 -1.78 28.67
CA ARG A 31 -13.00 -2.84 29.40
C ARG A 31 -11.55 -2.99 28.95
N HIS A 32 -11.26 -2.73 27.69
CA HIS A 32 -9.97 -2.99 27.06
C HIS A 32 -9.37 -1.76 26.38
N GLY A 33 -10.04 -0.60 26.42
CA GLY A 33 -9.56 0.64 25.78
C GLY A 33 -9.65 0.63 24.24
N PHE A 34 -10.26 -0.40 23.64
CA PHE A 34 -10.31 -0.63 22.21
C PHE A 34 -11.74 -0.98 21.74
N PRO A 35 -12.26 -0.41 20.64
CA PRO A 35 -11.66 0.64 19.82
C PRO A 35 -11.74 2.02 20.50
N THR A 36 -10.71 2.85 20.36
CA THR A 36 -10.67 4.18 20.96
C THR A 36 -11.48 5.19 20.15
N ALA A 37 -12.50 5.78 20.76
CA ALA A 37 -13.31 6.83 20.14
C ALA A 37 -12.69 8.22 20.33
N ARG A 38 -12.72 9.05 19.28
CA ARG A 38 -12.54 10.51 19.41
C ARG A 38 -13.88 11.13 19.79
N ARG A 39 -13.91 11.94 20.85
CA ARG A 39 -15.12 12.68 21.24
C ARG A 39 -15.15 14.03 20.54
N LEU A 40 -16.26 14.34 19.88
CA LEU A 40 -16.53 15.68 19.35
C LEU A 40 -16.85 16.66 20.49
N ALA A 41 -16.77 17.95 20.21
CA ALA A 41 -17.24 19.00 21.13
C ALA A 41 -18.73 18.81 21.51
N SER A 42 -19.52 18.18 20.64
CA SER A 42 -20.91 17.78 20.90
C SER A 42 -21.07 16.53 21.79
N GLY A 43 -19.97 15.90 22.22
CA GLY A 43 -19.97 14.69 23.05
C GLY A 43 -20.17 13.38 22.29
N HIS A 44 -20.43 13.42 20.99
CA HIS A 44 -20.59 12.22 20.17
C HIS A 44 -19.25 11.52 19.88
N ARG A 45 -19.28 10.18 19.90
CA ARG A 45 -18.15 9.33 19.53
C ARG A 45 -17.98 9.28 18.01
N ARG A 46 -16.74 9.38 17.57
CA ARG A 46 -16.31 9.18 16.18
C ARG A 46 -15.10 8.26 16.15
N TYR A 47 -15.10 7.36 15.18
CA TYR A 47 -14.03 6.39 14.96
C TYR A 47 -13.35 6.71 13.63
N ASP A 48 -12.05 6.47 13.58
CA ASP A 48 -11.31 6.55 12.33
C ASP A 48 -11.78 5.43 11.38
N PRO A 49 -11.86 5.65 10.06
CA PRO A 49 -12.16 4.59 9.09
C PRO A 49 -11.34 3.31 9.31
N GLY A 50 -10.04 3.43 9.59
CA GLY A 50 -9.14 2.30 9.87
C GLY A 50 -9.45 1.52 11.15
N THR A 51 -10.49 1.91 11.90
CA THR A 51 -10.98 1.17 13.08
C THR A 51 -11.73 -0.09 12.67
N VAL A 52 -12.37 -0.10 11.49
CA VAL A 52 -13.12 -1.27 11.00
C VAL A 52 -12.19 -2.46 10.82
N GLU A 53 -11.05 -2.24 10.17
CA GLU A 53 -10.04 -3.25 9.87
C GLU A 53 -9.41 -3.78 11.15
N ARG A 54 -9.12 -2.91 12.11
CA ARG A 54 -8.58 -3.31 13.42
C ARG A 54 -9.55 -4.20 14.19
N VAL A 55 -10.84 -3.86 14.19
CA VAL A 55 -11.85 -4.71 14.84
C VAL A 55 -11.95 -6.06 14.12
N ARG A 56 -11.94 -6.09 12.78
CA ARG A 56 -11.92 -7.35 12.01
C ARG A 56 -10.66 -8.18 12.27
N ALA A 57 -9.50 -7.56 12.43
CA ALA A 57 -8.26 -8.25 12.78
C ALA A 57 -8.33 -8.92 14.16
N VAL A 58 -8.91 -8.24 15.16
CA VAL A 58 -9.20 -8.84 16.48
C VAL A 58 -10.14 -10.03 16.32
N LEU A 59 -11.21 -9.91 15.55
CA LEU A 59 -12.17 -11.00 15.32
C LEU A 59 -11.53 -12.21 14.63
N ASN A 60 -10.66 -11.98 13.65
CA ASN A 60 -9.93 -13.06 12.98
C ASN A 60 -9.02 -13.81 13.95
N ARG A 61 -8.28 -13.09 14.82
CA ARG A 61 -7.45 -13.73 15.85
C ARG A 61 -8.28 -14.50 16.88
N GLN A 62 -9.44 -13.97 17.27
CA GLN A 62 -10.38 -14.71 18.11
C GLN A 62 -10.87 -16.00 17.45
N SER A 63 -11.16 -15.96 16.14
CA SER A 63 -11.54 -17.15 15.38
C SER A 63 -10.41 -18.19 15.28
N ALA A 64 -9.16 -17.75 15.36
CA ALA A 64 -7.97 -18.60 15.45
C ALA A 64 -7.65 -19.07 16.88
N GLY A 65 -8.52 -18.81 17.86
CA GLY A 65 -8.38 -19.28 19.25
C GLY A 65 -7.60 -18.35 20.18
N VAL A 66 -7.19 -17.16 19.72
CA VAL A 66 -6.51 -16.16 20.56
C VAL A 66 -7.51 -15.49 21.50
N ARG A 67 -7.14 -15.34 22.78
CA ARG A 67 -7.99 -14.65 23.78
C ARG A 67 -8.17 -13.18 23.40
N LEU A 68 -9.34 -12.60 23.69
CA LEU A 68 -9.69 -11.23 23.30
C LEU A 68 -8.64 -10.21 23.73
N GLU A 69 -8.16 -10.29 24.97
CA GLU A 69 -7.18 -9.36 25.52
C GLU A 69 -5.85 -9.43 24.78
N ALA A 70 -5.38 -10.64 24.46
CA ALA A 70 -4.17 -10.85 23.66
C ALA A 70 -4.38 -10.40 22.20
N ALA A 71 -5.53 -10.71 21.60
CA ALA A 71 -5.86 -10.26 20.26
C ALA A 71 -5.94 -8.73 20.16
N ILE A 72 -6.45 -8.04 21.20
CA ILE A 72 -6.46 -6.58 21.29
C ILE A 72 -5.05 -6.03 21.51
N ALA A 73 -4.24 -6.63 22.40
CA ALA A 73 -2.86 -6.22 22.63
C ALA A 73 -2.02 -6.36 21.36
N ASP A 74 -2.11 -7.49 20.67
CA ASP A 74 -1.43 -7.76 19.41
C ASP A 74 -1.92 -6.85 18.25
N VAL A 75 -3.08 -6.20 18.36
CA VAL A 75 -3.56 -5.18 17.39
C VAL A 75 -3.25 -3.76 17.86
N GLY A 76 -3.06 -3.56 19.17
CA GLY A 76 -2.63 -2.32 19.81
C GLY A 76 -1.13 -2.07 19.72
N GLU A 77 -0.33 -3.14 19.62
CA GLU A 77 1.13 -3.13 19.43
C GLU A 77 1.56 -3.18 17.96
N LEU A 78 0.65 -3.48 17.02
CA LEU A 78 0.95 -3.26 15.61
C LEU A 78 1.16 -1.75 15.41
N PRO A 79 2.33 -1.31 14.88
CA PRO A 79 2.48 0.06 14.44
C PRO A 79 1.31 0.38 13.52
N ARG A 80 0.68 1.54 13.74
CA ARG A 80 -0.37 2.09 12.89
C ARG A 80 0.21 2.56 11.55
N THR A 81 0.98 1.71 10.90
CA THR A 81 1.60 2.03 9.62
C THR A 81 0.75 1.35 8.55
N PRO A 82 -0.01 2.13 7.74
CA PRO A 82 -0.72 1.59 6.61
C PRO A 82 0.18 0.68 5.77
N SER A 83 -0.31 -0.49 5.41
CA SER A 83 0.29 -1.37 4.40
C SER A 83 -0.45 -1.14 3.09
N VAL A 84 0.27 -1.08 1.97
CA VAL A 84 -0.37 -0.94 0.65
C VAL A 84 -1.15 -2.21 0.35
N HIS A 85 -0.52 -3.36 0.57
CA HIS A 85 -1.12 -4.67 0.34
C HIS A 85 -2.38 -4.90 1.18
N ALA A 86 -2.30 -4.64 2.50
CA ALA A 86 -3.44 -4.81 3.39
C ALA A 86 -4.58 -3.85 3.08
N THR A 87 -4.27 -2.61 2.69
CA THR A 87 -5.30 -1.62 2.32
C THR A 87 -6.05 -2.05 1.06
N LEU A 88 -5.31 -2.55 0.05
CA LEU A 88 -5.92 -3.06 -1.18
C LEU A 88 -6.79 -4.29 -0.90
N ARG A 89 -6.31 -5.25 -0.11
CA ARG A 89 -7.11 -6.42 0.33
C ARG A 89 -8.42 -6.03 1.00
N ALA A 90 -8.38 -5.04 1.90
CA ALA A 90 -9.55 -4.63 2.66
C ALA A 90 -10.56 -3.84 1.83
N SER A 91 -10.07 -2.95 0.96
CA SER A 91 -10.91 -2.02 0.20
C SER A 91 -11.39 -2.60 -1.13
N HIS A 92 -10.66 -3.56 -1.69
CA HIS A 92 -10.91 -4.17 -3.01
C HIS A 92 -10.85 -5.71 -2.92
N PRO A 93 -11.78 -6.35 -2.19
CA PRO A 93 -11.76 -7.80 -1.96
C PRO A 93 -11.95 -8.64 -3.23
N GLN A 94 -12.40 -8.03 -4.33
CA GLN A 94 -12.50 -8.65 -5.65
C GLN A 94 -11.14 -8.89 -6.33
N LEU A 95 -10.06 -8.28 -5.84
CA LEU A 95 -8.73 -8.47 -6.41
C LEU A 95 -8.22 -9.88 -6.08
N THR A 96 -7.96 -10.66 -7.13
CA THR A 96 -7.37 -11.98 -7.01
C THR A 96 -5.92 -11.86 -6.56
N THR A 97 -5.52 -12.77 -5.67
CA THR A 97 -4.11 -12.95 -5.29
C THR A 97 -3.56 -14.27 -5.76
N GLN A 98 -2.26 -14.26 -5.99
CA GLN A 98 -1.50 -15.43 -6.39
C GLN A 98 -0.10 -15.39 -5.78
N VAL A 99 0.45 -16.57 -5.52
CA VAL A 99 1.83 -16.68 -5.02
C VAL A 99 2.79 -16.65 -6.20
N LEU A 100 3.71 -15.68 -6.18
CA LEU A 100 4.73 -15.47 -7.20
C LEU A 100 6.13 -15.58 -6.59
N ARG A 101 7.12 -15.92 -7.42
CA ARG A 101 8.54 -15.84 -7.07
C ARG A 101 9.03 -14.40 -7.22
N LYS A 102 10.13 -14.06 -6.52
CA LYS A 102 10.79 -12.75 -6.66
C LYS A 102 11.16 -12.47 -8.11
N SER A 103 11.74 -13.43 -8.83
CA SER A 103 12.11 -13.26 -10.24
C SER A 103 10.92 -12.89 -11.11
N THR A 104 9.75 -13.49 -10.88
CA THR A 104 8.50 -13.15 -11.56
C THR A 104 8.02 -11.74 -11.20
N LEU A 105 8.14 -11.31 -9.94
CA LEU A 105 7.80 -9.95 -9.53
C LEU A 105 8.71 -8.89 -10.14
N VAL A 106 10.01 -9.17 -10.24
CA VAL A 106 10.98 -8.31 -10.93
C VAL A 106 10.60 -8.18 -12.41
N ALA A 107 10.32 -9.31 -13.07
CA ALA A 107 9.85 -9.33 -14.47
C ALA A 107 8.56 -8.51 -14.68
N LEU A 108 7.56 -8.68 -13.81
CA LEU A 108 6.33 -7.89 -13.83
C LEU A 108 6.60 -6.39 -13.63
N SER A 109 7.46 -6.05 -12.67
CA SER A 109 7.79 -4.66 -12.36
C SER A 109 8.48 -3.99 -13.55
N HIS A 110 9.50 -4.63 -14.14
CA HIS A 110 10.18 -4.10 -15.32
C HIS A 110 9.23 -3.92 -16.52
N ALA A 111 8.31 -4.87 -16.75
CA ALA A 111 7.32 -4.74 -17.82
C ALA A 111 6.40 -3.52 -17.63
N ILE A 112 5.98 -3.26 -16.40
CA ILE A 112 5.18 -2.08 -16.03
C ILE A 112 6.02 -0.81 -16.21
N GLU A 113 7.21 -0.77 -15.63
CA GLU A 113 8.13 0.38 -15.69
C GLU A 113 8.45 0.79 -17.14
N ASP A 114 8.77 -0.17 -18.00
CA ASP A 114 9.03 0.12 -19.41
C ASP A 114 7.78 0.66 -20.12
N GLU A 115 6.58 0.19 -19.77
CA GLU A 115 5.34 0.64 -20.39
C GLU A 115 4.99 2.07 -19.94
N GLN A 116 5.35 2.43 -18.71
CA GLN A 116 5.29 3.81 -18.24
C GLN A 116 6.30 4.70 -18.97
N LEU A 117 7.54 4.25 -19.19
CA LEU A 117 8.56 5.01 -19.94
C LEU A 117 8.19 5.24 -21.40
N ALA A 118 7.51 4.28 -22.03
CA ALA A 118 7.08 4.37 -23.42
C ALA A 118 5.94 5.39 -23.66
N ARG A 119 5.36 5.95 -22.59
CA ARG A 119 4.21 6.85 -22.65
C ARG A 119 4.61 8.28 -22.35
N ALA A 120 3.99 9.22 -23.06
CA ALA A 120 4.01 10.64 -22.72
C ALA A 120 2.92 10.97 -21.68
N ASP A 121 2.85 10.18 -20.60
CA ASP A 121 2.01 10.47 -19.43
C ASP A 121 2.89 11.02 -18.29
N HIS A 122 2.29 11.68 -17.30
CA HIS A 122 2.94 12.22 -16.11
C HIS A 122 2.39 11.57 -14.84
N PRO A 123 2.60 10.25 -14.64
CA PRO A 123 2.07 9.55 -13.49
C PRO A 123 2.73 10.00 -12.18
N VAL A 124 2.05 9.77 -11.07
CA VAL A 124 2.65 9.74 -9.75
C VAL A 124 3.09 8.31 -9.46
N LEU A 125 4.38 8.12 -9.21
CA LEU A 125 5.00 6.80 -9.03
C LEU A 125 5.36 6.55 -7.57
N PHE A 126 5.08 5.35 -7.08
CA PHE A 126 5.48 4.88 -5.75
C PHE A 126 6.10 3.49 -5.84
N GLY A 127 7.26 3.30 -5.23
CA GLY A 127 7.99 2.03 -5.22
C GLY A 127 8.38 1.61 -3.81
N SER A 128 8.06 0.39 -3.39
CA SER A 128 8.57 -0.19 -2.15
C SER A 128 9.65 -1.22 -2.45
N PHE A 129 10.85 -0.95 -1.98
CA PHE A 129 12.03 -1.77 -2.25
C PHE A 129 12.43 -2.66 -1.07
N GLN A 130 11.66 -2.60 0.03
CA GLN A 130 11.93 -3.25 1.32
C GLN A 130 13.20 -2.70 2.01
N ARG A 131 14.36 -2.76 1.35
CA ARG A 131 15.68 -2.37 1.86
C ARG A 131 16.39 -1.45 0.89
N GLU A 132 17.28 -0.62 1.42
CA GLU A 132 18.10 0.33 0.67
C GLU A 132 18.92 -0.33 -0.46
N ALA A 133 19.52 -1.50 -0.21
CA ALA A 133 20.29 -2.21 -1.24
C ALA A 133 19.47 -2.54 -2.51
N HIS A 134 18.19 -2.89 -2.36
CA HIS A 134 17.31 -3.14 -3.51
C HIS A 134 16.96 -1.84 -4.25
N LEU A 135 16.71 -0.75 -3.51
CA LEU A 135 16.51 0.56 -4.11
C LEU A 135 17.76 0.96 -4.91
N ARG A 136 18.95 0.83 -4.33
CA ARG A 136 20.22 1.17 -4.99
C ARG A 136 20.39 0.40 -6.30
N SER A 137 20.02 -0.87 -6.34
CA SER A 137 20.06 -1.68 -7.57
C SER A 137 19.09 -1.21 -8.67
N SER A 138 18.02 -0.50 -8.29
CA SER A 138 16.98 -0.01 -9.20
C SER A 138 17.09 1.49 -9.51
N LEU A 139 17.99 2.23 -8.86
CA LEU A 139 18.09 3.69 -8.95
C LEU A 139 18.17 4.20 -10.39
N ALA A 140 19.06 3.67 -11.21
CA ALA A 140 19.24 4.15 -12.59
C ALA A 140 17.93 4.12 -13.40
N ARG A 141 17.14 3.04 -13.28
CA ARG A 141 15.84 2.92 -13.96
C ARG A 141 14.80 3.85 -13.35
N TRP A 142 14.80 3.99 -12.03
CA TRP A 142 13.86 4.87 -11.34
C TRP A 142 14.15 6.35 -11.55
N GLU A 143 15.41 6.73 -11.77
CA GLU A 143 15.80 8.07 -12.21
C GLU A 143 15.26 8.35 -13.61
N ASP A 144 15.36 7.38 -14.53
CA ASP A 144 14.78 7.49 -15.87
C ASP A 144 13.27 7.71 -15.83
N LEU A 145 12.55 6.94 -15.00
CA LEU A 145 11.11 7.09 -14.74
C LEU A 145 10.78 8.46 -14.14
N ALA A 146 11.57 8.92 -13.17
CA ALA A 146 11.36 10.18 -12.47
C ALA A 146 11.55 11.41 -13.36
N ARG A 147 12.18 11.27 -14.55
CA ARG A 147 12.30 12.37 -15.52
C ARG A 147 10.97 12.76 -16.15
N THR A 148 10.07 11.79 -16.36
CA THR A 148 8.78 12.01 -17.02
C THR A 148 7.61 11.96 -16.04
N ALA A 149 7.78 11.30 -14.89
CA ALA A 149 6.79 11.28 -13.83
C ALA A 149 6.53 12.68 -13.24
N ARG A 150 5.30 12.89 -12.79
CA ARG A 150 4.91 14.10 -12.05
C ARG A 150 5.57 14.16 -10.68
N ALA A 151 5.66 13.01 -10.02
CA ALA A 151 6.37 12.83 -8.76
C ALA A 151 6.72 11.34 -8.61
N THR A 152 7.83 11.05 -7.92
CA THR A 152 8.31 9.68 -7.71
C THR A 152 8.74 9.51 -6.27
N PHE A 153 8.26 8.46 -5.60
CA PHE A 153 8.56 8.15 -4.22
C PHE A 153 9.12 6.74 -4.10
N ALA A 154 10.21 6.60 -3.36
CA ALA A 154 10.87 5.31 -3.13
C ALA A 154 10.96 5.01 -1.63
N PHE A 155 10.27 3.96 -1.20
CA PHE A 155 10.24 3.49 0.19
C PHE A 155 11.30 2.40 0.39
N ALA A 156 12.14 2.58 1.39
CA ALA A 156 13.15 1.58 1.77
C ALA A 156 13.55 1.71 3.24
N ALA A 157 13.85 0.58 3.88
CA ALA A 157 14.52 0.56 5.17
C ALA A 157 16.03 0.63 5.00
N GLY A 158 16.71 1.36 5.89
CA GLY A 158 18.15 1.53 5.89
C GLY A 158 18.60 2.98 5.65
N PRO A 159 19.92 3.21 5.56
CA PRO A 159 20.49 4.54 5.43
C PRO A 159 20.26 5.07 4.02
N ILE A 160 19.18 5.81 3.80
CA ILE A 160 18.84 6.42 2.50
C ILE A 160 19.15 7.93 2.43
N SER A 161 19.72 8.50 3.50
CA SER A 161 20.02 9.94 3.59
C SER A 161 21.15 10.41 2.67
N ASP A 162 21.98 9.47 2.17
CA ASP A 162 23.02 9.74 1.17
C ASP A 162 22.47 9.74 -0.27
N LEU A 163 21.21 9.33 -0.47
CA LEU A 163 20.54 9.31 -1.77
C LEU A 163 19.84 10.65 -2.10
N ASP A 164 20.00 11.66 -1.25
CA ASP A 164 19.37 12.98 -1.42
C ASP A 164 19.94 13.76 -2.63
N GLY A 165 19.06 14.46 -3.35
CA GLY A 165 19.43 15.37 -4.45
C GLY A 165 18.85 15.04 -5.83
N GLY A 166 18.09 13.95 -5.95
CA GLY A 166 17.44 13.53 -7.19
C GLY A 166 15.98 13.98 -7.36
N ARG A 167 15.33 13.50 -8.43
CA ARG A 167 13.88 13.66 -8.68
C ARG A 167 13.02 12.66 -7.88
N ILE A 168 13.68 11.74 -7.17
CA ILE A 168 13.05 10.70 -6.36
C ILE A 168 12.98 11.21 -4.93
N ALA A 169 11.77 11.24 -4.37
CA ALA A 169 11.55 11.49 -2.96
C ALA A 169 11.77 10.18 -2.18
N HIS A 170 12.87 10.10 -1.46
CA HIS A 170 13.22 8.95 -0.64
C HIS A 170 12.39 8.94 0.66
N VAL A 171 11.68 7.84 0.93
CA VAL A 171 10.82 7.68 2.09
C VAL A 171 11.41 6.64 3.03
N PRO A 172 11.90 7.04 4.22
CA PRO A 172 12.51 6.10 5.16
C PRO A 172 11.44 5.20 5.78
N LEU A 173 11.72 3.90 5.79
CA LEU A 173 10.95 2.92 6.55
C LEU A 173 11.68 2.59 7.85
N THR A 174 10.94 2.52 8.95
CA THR A 174 11.44 1.92 10.19
C THR A 174 11.58 0.41 10.03
N GLU A 175 12.49 -0.23 10.78
CA GLU A 175 12.75 -1.68 10.63
C GLU A 175 11.51 -2.55 10.88
N ASP A 176 10.59 -2.07 11.73
CA ASP A 176 9.34 -2.72 12.09
C ASP A 176 8.15 -2.37 11.17
N ALA A 177 8.35 -1.50 10.17
CA ALA A 177 7.28 -1.11 9.26
C ALA A 177 6.80 -2.31 8.42
N PRO A 178 5.47 -2.54 8.29
CA PRO A 178 4.93 -3.61 7.43
C PRO A 178 5.44 -3.54 5.99
N MET A 179 5.69 -2.33 5.49
CA MET A 179 6.25 -2.10 4.16
C MET A 179 7.64 -2.71 3.93
N CYS A 180 8.40 -3.00 4.99
CA CYS A 180 9.67 -3.72 4.89
C CYS A 180 9.49 -5.16 4.36
N ARG A 181 8.27 -5.69 4.41
CA ARG A 181 7.89 -7.01 3.87
C ARG A 181 7.04 -6.90 2.60
N GLU A 182 6.91 -5.70 2.05
CA GLU A 182 6.10 -5.44 0.86
C GLU A 182 6.95 -5.01 -0.32
N TRP A 183 6.62 -5.61 -1.45
CA TRP A 183 6.95 -5.12 -2.77
C TRP A 183 5.76 -4.31 -3.27
N ALA A 184 5.98 -3.08 -3.73
CA ALA A 184 4.91 -2.29 -4.31
C ALA A 184 5.44 -1.48 -5.49
N LEU A 185 4.68 -1.42 -6.57
CA LEU A 185 4.87 -0.53 -7.70
C LEU A 185 3.50 0.04 -8.07
N ILE A 186 3.30 1.32 -7.78
CA ILE A 186 2.04 2.03 -8.03
C ILE A 186 2.31 3.15 -9.03
N CYS A 187 1.55 3.14 -10.12
CA CYS A 187 1.56 4.15 -11.17
C CYS A 187 0.16 4.77 -11.23
N ASP A 188 -0.02 5.92 -10.57
CA ASP A 188 -1.28 6.67 -10.64
C ASP A 188 -1.18 7.73 -11.76
N GLY A 189 -1.67 7.35 -12.94
CA GLY A 189 -1.71 8.18 -14.13
C GLY A 189 -3.04 8.03 -14.87
N THR A 190 -3.26 8.82 -15.92
CA THR A 190 -4.53 8.83 -16.65
C THR A 190 -4.56 7.80 -17.78
N ALA A 191 -3.41 7.49 -18.38
CA ALA A 191 -3.31 6.65 -19.57
C ALA A 191 -3.14 5.16 -19.24
N LEU A 192 -2.39 4.84 -18.18
CA LEU A 192 -2.19 3.47 -17.70
C LEU A 192 -2.02 3.46 -16.18
N PRO A 193 -3.13 3.48 -15.43
CA PRO A 193 -3.08 3.28 -13.99
C PRO A 193 -2.76 1.82 -13.69
N VAL A 194 -1.74 1.58 -12.87
CA VAL A 194 -1.30 0.23 -12.48
C VAL A 194 -1.00 0.21 -11.00
N ALA A 195 -1.45 -0.82 -10.30
CA ALA A 195 -0.98 -1.12 -8.95
C ALA A 195 -0.54 -2.58 -8.92
N LEU A 196 0.72 -2.81 -8.62
CA LEU A 196 1.28 -4.10 -8.25
C LEU A 196 1.65 -4.03 -6.77
N SER A 197 1.13 -4.96 -5.98
CA SER A 197 1.46 -5.06 -4.56
C SER A 197 1.63 -6.52 -4.18
N ALA A 198 2.71 -6.83 -3.49
CA ALA A 198 2.99 -8.16 -3.02
C ALA A 198 3.56 -8.13 -1.60
N TRP A 199 3.19 -9.13 -0.82
CA TRP A 199 3.69 -9.32 0.53
C TRP A 199 4.48 -10.62 0.62
N GLU A 200 5.63 -10.55 1.28
CA GLU A 200 6.53 -11.69 1.41
C GLU A 200 6.07 -12.69 2.46
N LEU A 201 5.94 -13.95 2.03
CA LEU A 201 5.54 -15.03 2.93
C LEU A 201 6.56 -15.21 4.07
N PRO A 202 6.15 -15.66 5.27
CA PRO A 202 7.08 -15.91 6.37
C PRO A 202 8.04 -17.08 6.07
N GLY A 203 9.21 -17.08 6.72
CA GLY A 203 10.19 -18.16 6.64
C GLY A 203 10.90 -18.24 5.28
N GLN A 204 11.24 -17.08 4.70
CA GLN A 204 11.95 -16.98 3.42
C GLN A 204 13.44 -16.60 3.60
N ASP A 205 13.93 -16.52 4.84
CA ASP A 205 15.28 -16.03 5.16
C ASP A 205 16.41 -16.91 4.61
N GLU A 206 16.16 -18.22 4.47
CA GLU A 206 17.11 -19.21 3.92
C GLU A 206 16.83 -19.58 2.46
N VAL A 207 15.83 -18.96 1.84
CA VAL A 207 15.48 -19.23 0.44
C VAL A 207 16.37 -18.39 -0.47
N ASP A 208 16.83 -18.98 -1.57
CA ASP A 208 17.54 -18.25 -2.63
C ASP A 208 16.75 -16.98 -3.03
N GLU A 209 17.48 -15.87 -3.22
CA GLU A 209 16.89 -14.54 -3.36
C GLU A 209 15.87 -14.47 -4.51
N GLY A 210 16.14 -15.10 -5.65
CA GLY A 210 15.24 -15.13 -6.80
C GLY A 210 14.01 -16.02 -6.58
N SER A 211 14.14 -17.00 -5.70
CA SER A 211 13.14 -18.02 -5.38
C SER A 211 12.20 -17.66 -4.23
N ARG A 212 12.48 -16.58 -3.49
CA ARG A 212 11.60 -16.04 -2.43
C ARG A 212 10.18 -15.87 -2.94
N ARG A 213 9.19 -16.21 -2.10
CA ARG A 213 7.77 -16.25 -2.47
C ARG A 213 6.97 -15.11 -1.85
N PHE A 214 6.09 -14.56 -2.66
CA PHE A 214 5.26 -13.41 -2.32
C PHE A 214 3.82 -13.69 -2.70
N GLU A 215 2.88 -13.36 -1.81
CA GLU A 215 1.47 -13.25 -2.20
C GLU A 215 1.28 -11.90 -2.91
N ALA A 216 0.97 -11.94 -4.19
CA ALA A 216 0.89 -10.77 -5.06
C ALA A 216 -0.53 -10.56 -5.58
N MET A 217 -0.90 -9.29 -5.75
CA MET A 217 -2.04 -8.83 -6.57
C MET A 217 -1.58 -7.72 -7.49
N TRP A 218 -2.26 -7.60 -8.63
CA TRP A 218 -2.16 -6.40 -9.45
C TRP A 218 -3.52 -6.02 -10.02
N THR A 219 -3.63 -4.77 -10.45
CA THR A 219 -4.84 -4.25 -11.06
C THR A 219 -4.54 -3.06 -11.96
N LEU A 220 -5.39 -2.89 -12.97
CA LEU A 220 -5.47 -1.69 -13.81
C LEU A 220 -6.70 -0.84 -13.46
N ASP A 221 -7.48 -1.24 -12.45
CA ASP A 221 -8.65 -0.51 -11.98
C ASP A 221 -8.21 0.84 -11.36
N PRO A 222 -8.53 1.98 -11.98
CA PRO A 222 -8.12 3.30 -11.53
C PRO A 222 -8.54 3.60 -10.08
N VAL A 223 -9.67 3.05 -9.61
CA VAL A 223 -10.15 3.27 -8.24
C VAL A 223 -9.26 2.53 -7.24
N ALA A 224 -8.87 1.29 -7.55
CA ALA A 224 -7.95 0.51 -6.73
C ALA A 224 -6.53 1.10 -6.76
N VAL A 225 -6.05 1.52 -7.93
CA VAL A 225 -4.76 2.22 -8.08
C VAL A 225 -4.72 3.49 -7.25
N ARG A 226 -5.78 4.32 -7.32
CA ARG A 226 -5.90 5.54 -6.52
C ARG A 226 -5.92 5.24 -5.02
N THR A 227 -6.53 4.13 -4.61
CA THR A 227 -6.53 3.70 -3.21
C THR A 227 -5.11 3.41 -2.73
N ALA A 228 -4.33 2.65 -3.51
CA ALA A 228 -2.92 2.37 -3.19
C ALA A 228 -2.05 3.64 -3.17
N ALA A 229 -2.20 4.50 -4.18
CA ALA A 229 -1.46 5.76 -4.28
C ALA A 229 -1.71 6.67 -3.06
N ARG A 230 -2.97 6.79 -2.62
CA ARG A 230 -3.33 7.55 -1.40
C ARG A 230 -2.69 6.96 -0.16
N THR A 231 -2.55 5.64 -0.08
CA THR A 231 -1.88 4.97 1.04
C THR A 231 -0.40 5.31 1.05
N CYS A 232 0.28 5.21 -0.09
CA CYS A 232 1.68 5.60 -0.22
C CYS A 232 1.91 7.08 0.11
N ALA A 233 1.09 7.99 -0.44
CA ALA A 233 1.23 9.42 -0.17
C ALA A 233 1.05 9.76 1.32
N ARG A 234 0.10 9.11 2.01
CA ARG A 234 -0.07 9.28 3.46
C ARG A 234 1.15 8.77 4.23
N LEU A 235 1.67 7.60 3.89
CA LEU A 235 2.88 7.06 4.51
C LEU A 235 4.10 7.96 4.32
N ALA A 236 4.27 8.52 3.12
CA ALA A 236 5.34 9.47 2.85
C ALA A 236 5.15 10.79 3.62
N ALA A 237 3.92 11.29 3.75
CA ALA A 237 3.61 12.48 4.53
C ALA A 237 3.84 12.26 6.03
N ASP A 238 3.45 11.09 6.56
CA ASP A 238 3.67 10.70 7.96
C ASP A 238 5.18 10.55 8.27
N ALA A 239 5.98 10.16 7.27
CA ALA A 239 7.44 10.15 7.34
C ALA A 239 8.10 11.54 7.18
N GLY A 240 7.30 12.60 7.02
CA GLY A 240 7.79 13.99 6.93
C GLY A 240 8.32 14.41 5.55
N VAL A 241 8.09 13.61 4.51
CA VAL A 241 8.59 13.88 3.15
C VAL A 241 7.76 14.99 2.51
N GLN A 242 8.37 16.18 2.35
CA GLN A 242 7.67 17.43 2.01
C GLN A 242 6.79 17.38 0.73
N PRO A 243 7.22 16.76 -0.40
CA PRO A 243 6.35 16.64 -1.58
C PRO A 243 5.07 15.84 -1.34
N ALA A 244 5.04 14.99 -0.32
CA ALA A 244 3.91 14.10 -0.06
C ALA A 244 2.71 14.83 0.55
N THR A 245 2.91 15.88 1.35
CA THR A 245 1.81 16.58 2.03
C THR A 245 0.82 17.19 1.05
N THR A 246 1.31 17.92 0.04
CA THR A 246 0.47 18.47 -1.03
C THR A 246 -0.17 17.36 -1.87
N LEU A 247 0.56 16.28 -2.11
CA LEU A 247 0.09 15.16 -2.91
C LEU A 247 -1.08 14.41 -2.26
N VAL A 248 -1.13 14.33 -0.92
CA VAL A 248 -2.27 13.72 -0.20
C VAL A 248 -3.58 14.41 -0.57
N ASP A 249 -3.60 15.75 -0.59
CA ASP A 249 -4.79 16.53 -0.93
C ASP A 249 -5.19 16.36 -2.40
N GLU A 250 -4.21 16.36 -3.30
CA GLU A 250 -4.44 16.17 -4.73
C GLU A 250 -5.01 14.78 -5.05
N LEU A 251 -4.46 13.75 -4.40
CA LEU A 251 -4.93 12.39 -4.59
C LEU A 251 -6.31 12.17 -3.95
N ALA A 252 -6.80 13.05 -3.07
CA ALA A 252 -8.16 12.97 -2.52
C ALA A 252 -9.26 13.14 -3.58
N ALA A 253 -8.95 13.77 -4.72
CA ALA A 253 -9.82 13.77 -5.88
C ALA A 253 -9.99 12.36 -6.48
N PRO A 254 -11.13 12.05 -7.14
CA PRO A 254 -11.29 10.78 -7.84
C PRO A 254 -10.25 10.62 -8.97
N PRO A 255 -9.90 9.39 -9.36
CA PRO A 255 -8.96 9.16 -10.46
C PRO A 255 -9.54 9.75 -11.74
N ARG A 256 -8.68 10.42 -12.51
CA ARG A 256 -9.00 10.84 -13.88
C ARG A 256 -8.56 9.71 -14.80
N THR A 257 -9.45 9.27 -15.67
CA THR A 257 -9.17 8.16 -16.57
C THR A 257 -9.47 8.61 -17.98
N ASP A 258 -8.51 8.46 -18.88
CA ASP A 258 -8.84 8.52 -20.29
C ASP A 258 -9.52 7.20 -20.64
N HIS A 259 -10.78 7.24 -21.08
CA HIS A 259 -11.59 6.04 -21.22
C HIS A 259 -10.98 5.12 -22.30
N GLY A 260 -10.41 3.98 -21.88
CA GLY A 260 -10.38 2.76 -22.67
C GLY A 260 -9.19 2.52 -23.59
N ASP A 261 -7.94 2.67 -23.14
CA ASP A 261 -6.80 2.12 -23.90
C ASP A 261 -6.65 0.60 -23.65
N LEU A 262 -7.55 -0.23 -24.21
CA LEU A 262 -7.38 -1.70 -24.24
C LEU A 262 -6.07 -2.12 -24.94
N SER A 263 -5.53 -1.24 -25.80
CA SER A 263 -4.22 -1.44 -26.42
C SER A 263 -3.09 -1.34 -25.38
N ALA A 264 -3.24 -0.47 -24.36
CA ALA A 264 -2.33 -0.40 -23.22
C ALA A 264 -2.22 -1.73 -22.47
N ALA A 265 -3.38 -2.28 -22.11
CA ALA A 265 -3.44 -3.53 -21.37
C ALA A 265 -2.83 -4.68 -22.19
N SER A 266 -3.09 -4.70 -23.50
CA SER A 266 -2.52 -5.69 -24.42
C SER A 266 -0.98 -5.57 -24.52
N ARG A 267 -0.43 -4.36 -24.67
CA ARG A 267 1.03 -4.12 -24.71
C ARG A 267 1.70 -4.51 -23.40
N LEU A 268 1.12 -4.12 -22.28
CA LEU A 268 1.62 -4.50 -20.96
C LEU A 268 1.65 -6.03 -20.81
N PHE A 269 0.56 -6.71 -21.18
CA PHE A 269 0.51 -8.17 -21.13
C PHE A 269 1.58 -8.83 -22.00
N SER A 270 1.79 -8.36 -23.25
CA SER A 270 2.85 -8.86 -24.12
C SER A 270 4.25 -8.69 -23.53
N ARG A 271 4.52 -7.56 -22.87
CA ARG A 271 5.80 -7.32 -22.18
C ARG A 271 5.99 -8.22 -20.97
N ILE A 272 4.94 -8.41 -20.18
CA ILE A 272 4.95 -9.31 -19.02
C ILE A 272 5.34 -10.73 -19.46
N VAL A 273 4.73 -11.24 -20.53
CA VAL A 273 5.07 -12.57 -21.07
C VAL A 273 6.54 -12.65 -21.47
N ALA A 274 7.06 -11.65 -22.19
CA ALA A 274 8.46 -11.62 -22.63
C ALA A 274 9.45 -11.61 -21.44
N TYR A 275 9.18 -10.79 -20.41
CA TYR A 275 10.02 -10.72 -19.22
C TYR A 275 9.97 -11.99 -18.36
N ILE A 276 8.80 -12.62 -18.24
CA ILE A 276 8.67 -13.90 -17.53
C ILE A 276 9.47 -14.99 -18.24
N GLU A 277 9.40 -15.05 -19.56
CA GLU A 277 10.17 -16.02 -20.35
C GLU A 277 11.68 -15.81 -20.14
N GLN A 278 12.17 -14.58 -20.20
CA GLN A 278 13.57 -14.27 -19.91
C GLN A 278 13.98 -14.69 -18.48
N ALA A 279 13.13 -14.41 -17.49
CA ALA A 279 13.38 -14.77 -16.10
C ALA A 279 13.34 -16.29 -15.84
N ALA A 280 12.74 -17.08 -16.71
CA ALA A 280 12.72 -18.55 -16.61
C ALA A 280 14.02 -19.21 -17.11
N HIS A 281 14.83 -18.48 -17.88
CA HIS A 281 16.10 -18.98 -18.46
C HIS A 281 17.34 -18.64 -17.62
N HIS A 282 17.14 -18.02 -16.45
CA HIS A 282 18.18 -17.63 -15.49
C HIS A 282 17.93 -18.30 -14.13
#